data_AF-A0AAN9YED1-F1
#
_entry.id   AF-A0AAN9YED1-F1
#
_cell.length_a   1.000
_cell.length_b   1.000
_cell.length_c   1.000
_cell.angle_alpha   90.00
_cell.angle_beta   90.00
_cell.angle_gamma   90.00
#
_symmetry.space_group_name_H-M   'P 1'
#
loop_
_entity.id
_entity.type
_entity.pdbx_description
1 polymer ?
#
loop_
_entity_poly.entity_id
_entity_poly.type
_entity_poly.pdbx_seq_one_letter_code
_entity_poly.pdbx_strand_id
1 'polypeptide(L)'
;MSTGIRRKAHYSKDLPIDASMMLHPGVNQITVATPSGNPIPQNRYPAIAVELVEILSHSAVVRMVKEKGTLSPDHTREIIKKRLAVASGDDDDDDLAMVNSDLSINLADPFTSSIFTIPVRGKDCTHLECFDLETWLNTRLGKKSVCICSNKGDCQRCKEPSFVDKWRCPLCDGDARPYSLCIDGFLAEVREMLQKGNKLRTKSILVSADGSWRPKEQAADDDSDGGSDDDNDGSAPVASTRSSTRPAQPPREVIELD
;
A
#
# COMPACT_ATOMS: atom_id res chain seq x y z
N MET A 1 -7.20 -31.00 28.21
CA MET A 1 -7.78 -30.84 26.85
C MET A 1 -6.63 -30.50 25.92
N SER A 2 -6.39 -31.29 24.87
CA SER A 2 -5.39 -30.96 23.85
C SER A 2 -6.08 -30.11 22.78
N THR A 3 -5.67 -28.86 22.63
CA THR A 3 -6.14 -27.99 21.54
C THR A 3 -5.16 -28.08 20.37
N GLY A 4 -5.59 -28.70 19.27
CA GLY A 4 -4.77 -28.85 18.07
C GLY A 4 -5.06 -27.75 17.05
N ILE A 5 -4.01 -27.16 16.47
CA ILE A 5 -4.11 -26.29 15.30
C ILE A 5 -3.55 -27.05 14.10
N ARG A 6 -4.38 -27.23 13.06
CA ARG A 6 -3.93 -27.82 11.81
C ARG A 6 -3.34 -26.71 10.92
N ARG A 7 -2.07 -26.86 10.56
CA ARG A 7 -1.42 -26.03 9.55
C ARG A 7 -2.20 -26.12 8.23
N LYS A 8 -2.71 -24.99 7.75
CA LYS A 8 -3.32 -24.90 6.43
C LYS A 8 -2.22 -24.76 5.39
N ALA A 9 -2.18 -25.66 4.41
CA ALA A 9 -1.31 -25.49 3.26
C ALA A 9 -1.89 -24.38 2.37
N HIS A 10 -1.26 -23.21 2.37
CA HIS A 10 -1.62 -22.13 1.46
C HIS A 10 -0.48 -21.96 0.46
N TYR A 11 -0.70 -22.39 -0.80
CA TYR A 11 0.20 -22.16 -1.93
C TYR A 11 1.69 -22.42 -1.62
N SER A 12 1.99 -23.55 -0.96
CA SER A 12 3.36 -23.96 -0.62
C SER A 12 4.10 -23.03 0.36
N LYS A 13 3.41 -22.08 1.01
CA LYS A 13 4.02 -21.17 1.97
C LYS A 13 3.80 -21.63 3.40
N ASP A 14 4.88 -21.53 4.16
CA ASP A 14 4.96 -21.82 5.57
C ASP A 14 4.43 -20.61 6.36
N LEU A 15 3.16 -20.67 6.78
CA LEU A 15 2.55 -19.59 7.56
C LEU A 15 2.72 -19.82 9.07
N PRO A 16 3.08 -18.78 9.85
CA PRO A 16 3.15 -18.87 11.29
C PRO A 16 1.77 -19.13 11.90
N ILE A 17 1.77 -19.76 13.07
CA ILE A 17 0.56 -20.04 13.85
C ILE A 17 0.63 -19.19 15.13
N ASP A 18 -0.40 -18.38 15.36
CA ASP A 18 -0.57 -17.68 16.64
C ASP A 18 -0.99 -18.70 17.72
N ALA A 19 -0.14 -18.85 18.72
CA ALA A 19 -0.36 -19.71 19.88
C ALA A 19 -0.59 -18.93 21.18
N SER A 20 -0.66 -17.59 21.15
CA SER A 20 -0.70 -16.74 22.34
C SER A 20 -1.86 -17.08 23.28
N MET A 21 -3.00 -17.53 22.76
CA MET A 21 -4.18 -17.92 23.55
C MET A 21 -4.11 -19.32 24.16
N MET A 22 -3.10 -20.13 23.79
CA MET A 22 -2.90 -21.48 24.32
C MET A 22 -1.85 -21.52 25.44
N LEU A 23 -1.16 -20.40 25.68
CA LEU A 23 -0.12 -20.30 26.70
C LEU A 23 -0.73 -20.23 28.10
N HIS A 24 -0.10 -20.90 29.05
CA HIS A 24 -0.42 -20.82 30.48
C HIS A 24 0.83 -20.49 31.31
N PRO A 25 0.67 -20.01 32.56
CA PRO A 25 1.80 -19.83 33.46
C PRO A 25 2.58 -21.14 33.67
N GLY A 26 3.91 -21.06 33.68
CA GLY A 26 4.80 -22.20 33.85
C GLY A 26 5.28 -22.83 32.53
N VAL A 27 5.59 -24.13 32.60
CA VAL A 27 6.18 -24.86 31.47
C VAL A 27 5.08 -25.24 30.47
N ASN A 28 5.18 -24.73 29.24
CA ASN A 28 4.29 -25.07 28.13
C ASN A 28 4.94 -26.16 27.28
N GLN A 29 4.17 -27.13 26.80
CA GLN A 29 4.65 -28.23 25.96
C GLN A 29 4.06 -28.14 24.55
N ILE A 30 4.93 -28.15 23.53
CA ILE A 30 4.53 -28.15 22.12
C ILE A 30 4.78 -29.56 21.55
N THR A 31 3.75 -30.16 20.94
CA THR A 31 3.85 -31.44 20.23
C THR A 31 3.60 -31.20 18.75
N VAL A 32 4.55 -31.60 17.91
CA VAL A 32 4.43 -31.49 16.44
C VAL A 32 4.32 -32.88 15.85
N ALA A 33 3.29 -33.08 15.03
CA ALA A 33 3.07 -34.32 14.30
C ALA A 33 3.10 -34.05 12.80
N THR A 34 3.82 -34.88 12.06
CA THR A 34 3.87 -34.84 10.59
C THR A 34 3.00 -35.98 10.02
N PRO A 35 2.23 -35.74 8.94
CA PRO A 35 1.48 -36.81 8.28
C PRO A 35 2.42 -37.89 7.75
N SER A 36 2.12 -39.14 8.04
CA SER A 36 2.91 -40.31 7.61
C SER A 36 2.93 -40.53 6.09
N GLY A 37 1.96 -39.98 5.35
CA GLY A 37 1.83 -40.14 3.89
C GLY A 37 2.77 -39.28 3.04
N ASN A 38 3.49 -38.31 3.63
CA ASN A 38 4.43 -37.44 2.93
C ASN A 38 5.79 -37.44 3.66
N PRO A 39 6.63 -38.47 3.46
CA PRO A 39 7.93 -38.55 4.12
C PRO A 39 8.80 -37.35 3.72
N ILE A 40 9.47 -36.77 4.72
CA ILE A 40 10.43 -35.69 4.48
C ILE A 40 11.63 -36.30 3.73
N PRO A 41 12.07 -35.73 2.58
CA PRO A 41 13.22 -36.24 1.86
C PRO A 41 14.47 -36.32 2.75
N GLN A 42 15.32 -37.33 2.55
CA GLN A 42 16.52 -37.58 3.38
C GLN A 42 17.46 -36.38 3.52
N ASN A 43 17.44 -35.44 2.58
CA ASN A 43 18.27 -34.24 2.60
C ASN A 43 17.52 -32.97 3.08
N ARG A 44 16.40 -33.13 3.79
CA ARG A 44 15.63 -32.02 4.37
C ARG A 44 15.38 -32.27 5.85
N TYR A 45 15.63 -31.25 6.67
CA TYR A 45 15.41 -31.30 8.11
C TYR A 45 14.29 -30.32 8.46
N PRO A 46 13.18 -30.78 9.08
CA PRO A 46 12.15 -29.87 9.56
C PRO A 46 12.70 -29.06 10.73
N ALA A 47 12.47 -27.75 10.71
CA ALA A 47 12.79 -26.86 11.82
C ALA A 47 11.51 -26.18 12.33
N ILE A 48 11.49 -25.88 13.62
CA ILE A 48 10.41 -25.14 14.27
C ILE A 48 11.07 -23.99 15.03
N ALA A 49 10.48 -22.81 14.93
CA ALA A 49 10.84 -21.65 15.73
C ALA A 49 9.62 -21.20 16.55
N VAL A 50 9.89 -20.71 17.76
CA VAL A 50 8.89 -20.05 18.61
C VAL A 50 9.37 -18.63 18.79
N GLU A 51 8.55 -17.68 18.38
CA GLU A 51 8.88 -16.25 18.39
C GLU A 51 7.93 -15.50 19.31
N LEU A 52 8.49 -14.58 20.10
CA LEU A 52 7.72 -13.56 20.78
C LEU A 52 7.66 -12.34 19.87
N VAL A 53 6.45 -11.95 19.48
CA VAL A 53 6.21 -10.80 18.59
C VAL A 53 5.55 -9.67 19.35
N GLU A 54 6.02 -8.45 19.12
CA GLU A 54 5.38 -7.23 19.59
C GLU A 54 4.46 -6.68 18.49
N ILE A 55 3.23 -6.30 18.86
CA ILE A 55 2.26 -5.70 17.95
C ILE A 55 2.11 -4.22 18.33
N LEU A 56 2.47 -3.34 17.41
CA LEU A 56 2.26 -1.90 17.60
C LEU A 56 0.79 -1.55 17.40
N SER A 57 0.27 -0.69 18.28
CA SER A 57 -1.05 -0.08 18.10
C SER A 57 -1.03 0.88 16.91
N HIS A 58 -2.21 1.23 16.39
CA HIS A 58 -2.37 2.25 15.35
C HIS A 58 -1.69 3.57 15.72
N SER A 59 -1.94 4.07 16.93
CA SER A 59 -1.34 5.32 17.42
C SER A 59 0.17 5.22 17.60
N ALA A 60 0.70 4.06 18.00
CA ALA A 60 2.14 3.83 18.07
C ALA A 60 2.79 3.84 16.67
N VAL A 61 2.13 3.25 15.66
CA VAL A 61 2.60 3.28 14.26
C VAL A 61 2.59 4.71 13.73
N VAL A 62 1.50 5.45 13.89
CA VAL A 62 1.42 6.86 13.45
C VAL A 62 2.51 7.70 14.08
N ARG A 63 2.72 7.56 15.40
CA ARG A 63 3.79 8.25 16.13
C ARG A 63 5.17 7.89 15.60
N MET A 64 5.44 6.60 15.39
CA MET A 64 6.71 6.13 14.83
C MET A 64 7.01 6.76 13.47
N VAL A 65 6.03 6.80 12.56
CA VAL A 65 6.20 7.42 11.23
C VAL A 65 6.47 8.91 11.37
N LYS A 66 5.71 9.63 12.22
CA LYS A 66 5.90 11.07 12.45
C LYS A 66 7.26 11.40 13.06
N GLU A 67 7.75 10.60 14.00
CA GLU A 67 9.00 10.87 14.72
C GLU A 67 10.25 10.46 13.92
N LYS A 68 10.17 9.39 13.12
CA LYS A 68 11.37 8.78 12.48
C LYS A 68 11.39 8.87 10.97
N GLY A 69 10.25 9.08 10.32
CA GLY A 69 10.12 9.06 8.88
C GLY A 69 9.72 10.43 8.38
N THR A 70 10.59 11.44 8.43
CA THR A 70 10.37 12.72 7.73
C THR A 70 11.53 13.00 6.81
N LEU A 71 11.25 13.19 5.53
CA LEU A 71 12.20 13.69 4.54
C LEU A 71 12.20 15.22 4.58
N SER A 72 13.38 15.82 4.47
CA SER A 72 13.45 17.28 4.34
C SER A 72 12.77 17.73 3.03
N PRO A 73 12.15 18.92 3.00
CA PRO A 73 11.61 19.49 1.77
C PRO A 73 12.65 19.57 0.65
N ASP A 74 13.89 19.89 0.99
CA ASP A 74 15.00 20.02 0.04
C ASP A 74 15.31 18.70 -0.68
N HIS A 75 15.12 17.55 -0.03
CA HIS A 75 15.34 16.25 -0.65
C HIS A 75 14.48 16.07 -1.91
N THR A 76 13.19 16.38 -1.80
CA THR A 76 12.26 16.28 -2.92
C THR A 76 12.52 17.36 -3.97
N ARG A 77 12.85 18.59 -3.56
CA ARG A 77 13.24 19.68 -4.48
C ARG A 77 14.47 19.32 -5.31
N GLU A 78 15.48 18.71 -4.70
CA GLU A 78 16.69 18.24 -5.41
C GLU A 78 16.38 17.16 -6.44
N ILE A 79 15.50 16.21 -6.11
CA ILE A 79 15.06 15.17 -7.06
C ILE A 79 14.36 15.82 -8.25
N ILE A 80 13.46 16.79 -8.01
CA ILE A 80 12.75 17.51 -9.07
C ILE A 80 13.74 18.25 -9.96
N LYS A 81 14.65 19.02 -9.38
CA LYS A 81 15.69 19.75 -10.11
C LYS A 81 16.53 18.82 -11.00
N LYS A 82 16.95 17.66 -10.48
CA LYS A 82 17.69 16.66 -11.25
C LYS A 82 16.88 16.11 -12.43
N ARG A 83 15.59 15.82 -12.24
CA ARG A 83 14.71 15.34 -13.33
C ARG A 83 14.53 16.37 -14.43
N LEU A 84 14.37 17.64 -14.06
CA LEU A 84 14.20 18.73 -15.00
C LEU A 84 15.50 19.05 -15.76
N ALA A 85 16.66 18.97 -15.10
CA ALA A 85 17.95 19.13 -15.77
C ALA A 85 18.20 18.05 -16.85
N VAL A 86 17.93 16.78 -16.54
CA VAL A 86 18.08 15.67 -17.51
C VAL A 86 17.13 15.83 -18.71
N ALA A 87 15.91 16.32 -18.47
CA ALA A 87 14.94 16.54 -19.55
C ALA A 87 15.34 17.69 -20.50
N SER A 88 16.27 18.55 -20.10
CA SER A 88 16.67 19.75 -20.83
C SER A 88 17.85 19.53 -21.80
N GLY A 89 18.43 18.32 -21.85
CA GLY A 89 19.52 17.97 -22.77
C GLY A 89 20.86 18.57 -22.37
N ASP A 90 21.72 17.75 -21.78
CA ASP A 90 23.15 18.05 -21.63
C ASP A 90 23.86 17.39 -22.82
N ASP A 91 23.77 18.01 -23.98
CA ASP A 91 24.68 17.78 -25.10
C ASP A 91 25.06 19.17 -25.62
N ASP A 92 26.36 19.41 -25.70
CA ASP A 92 26.97 20.69 -26.04
C ASP A 92 26.33 21.35 -27.28
N ASP A 93 26.26 22.67 -27.21
CA ASP A 93 26.04 23.64 -28.30
C ASP A 93 24.60 24.14 -28.51
N ASP A 94 24.55 25.46 -28.67
CA ASP A 94 23.46 26.30 -29.18
C ASP A 94 22.53 27.07 -28.21
N ASP A 95 22.57 28.39 -28.42
CA ASP A 95 22.05 29.49 -27.62
C ASP A 95 20.54 29.71 -27.89
N LEU A 96 19.69 28.70 -27.66
CA LEU A 96 18.25 28.76 -27.97
C LEU A 96 17.33 28.09 -26.92
N ALA A 97 16.81 28.95 -26.04
CA ALA A 97 15.60 28.80 -25.22
C ALA A 97 15.56 27.70 -24.14
N MET A 98 15.74 28.12 -22.88
CA MET A 98 15.24 27.42 -21.69
C MET A 98 13.75 27.10 -21.84
N VAL A 99 13.41 25.90 -22.30
CA VAL A 99 12.09 25.33 -22.05
C VAL A 99 12.12 24.86 -20.60
N ASN A 100 11.84 25.79 -19.67
CA ASN A 100 11.53 25.45 -18.28
C ASN A 100 10.28 24.57 -18.26
N SER A 101 10.46 23.28 -18.48
CA SER A 101 9.40 22.31 -18.36
C SER A 101 9.10 22.15 -16.87
N ASP A 102 7.87 22.45 -16.48
CA ASP A 102 7.44 22.19 -15.11
C ASP A 102 7.20 20.69 -14.92
N LEU A 103 7.58 20.17 -13.76
CA LEU A 103 7.23 18.82 -13.35
C LEU A 103 5.83 18.82 -12.72
N SER A 104 4.91 18.05 -13.29
CA SER A 104 3.59 17.85 -12.71
C SER A 104 3.63 16.78 -11.61
N ILE A 105 3.07 17.06 -10.43
CA ILE A 105 2.92 16.10 -9.32
C ILE A 105 1.45 15.99 -8.93
N ASN A 106 0.93 14.77 -8.86
CA ASN A 106 -0.43 14.51 -8.38
C ASN A 106 -0.46 14.54 -6.84
N LEU A 107 -1.48 15.21 -6.29
CA LEU A 107 -1.70 15.38 -4.85
C LEU A 107 -2.83 14.50 -4.30
N ALA A 108 -3.57 13.80 -5.16
CA ALA A 108 -4.69 12.96 -4.77
C ALA A 108 -4.21 11.62 -4.18
N ASP A 109 -4.66 11.34 -2.97
CA ASP A 109 -4.49 10.03 -2.34
C ASP A 109 -5.25 8.95 -3.15
N PRO A 110 -4.62 7.81 -3.46
CA PRO A 110 -5.19 6.79 -4.33
C PRO A 110 -6.43 6.07 -3.77
N PHE A 111 -6.75 6.22 -2.47
CA PHE A 111 -7.92 5.57 -1.86
C PHE A 111 -9.11 6.51 -1.72
N THR A 112 -8.86 7.79 -1.41
CA THR A 112 -9.89 8.80 -1.16
C THR A 112 -10.10 9.75 -2.35
N SER A 113 -9.21 9.71 -3.34
CA SER A 113 -9.15 10.67 -4.45
C SER A 113 -9.06 12.13 -4.00
N SER A 114 -8.75 12.38 -2.73
CA SER A 114 -8.66 13.70 -2.09
C SER A 114 -7.23 13.99 -1.70
N ILE A 115 -6.88 15.26 -1.50
CA ILE A 115 -5.53 15.60 -1.05
C ILE A 115 -5.23 14.95 0.31
N PHE A 116 -4.05 14.37 0.46
CA PHE A 116 -3.60 13.78 1.72
C PHE A 116 -3.59 14.81 2.86
N THR A 117 -3.78 14.33 4.10
CA THR A 117 -3.53 15.14 5.31
C THR A 117 -2.08 14.97 5.77
N ILE A 118 -1.58 13.75 5.76
CA ILE A 118 -0.19 13.43 6.08
C ILE A 118 0.41 12.73 4.84
N PRO A 119 1.15 13.44 3.97
CA PRO A 119 1.74 12.85 2.76
C PRO A 119 2.82 11.86 3.14
N VAL A 120 2.63 10.59 2.83
CA VAL A 120 3.66 9.57 2.99
C VAL A 120 3.93 8.80 1.70
N ARG A 121 5.15 8.29 1.61
CA ARG A 121 5.59 7.33 0.60
C ARG A 121 6.68 6.44 1.20
N GLY A 122 7.01 5.33 0.53
CA GLY A 122 8.16 4.53 0.91
C GLY A 122 9.47 5.30 0.65
N LYS A 123 10.45 5.15 1.54
CA LYS A 123 11.78 5.78 1.42
C LYS A 123 12.51 5.42 0.11
N ASP A 124 12.22 4.23 -0.43
CA ASP A 124 12.83 3.71 -1.66
C ASP A 124 11.91 3.88 -2.89
N CYS A 125 10.76 4.56 -2.74
CA CYS A 125 9.87 4.85 -3.85
C CYS A 125 10.54 5.79 -4.86
N THR A 126 10.39 5.54 -6.15
CA THR A 126 10.92 6.39 -7.22
C THR A 126 9.92 7.42 -7.75
N HIS A 127 8.62 7.27 -7.48
CA HIS A 127 7.60 8.29 -7.78
C HIS A 127 7.69 9.47 -6.77
N LEU A 128 7.11 10.64 -7.08
CA LEU A 128 7.11 11.79 -6.15
C LEU A 128 5.81 11.91 -5.35
N GLU A 129 4.75 11.37 -5.91
CA GLU A 129 3.40 11.35 -5.37
C GLU A 129 3.36 10.68 -4.01
N CYS A 130 2.50 11.19 -3.13
CA CYS A 130 2.27 10.63 -1.80
C CYS A 130 0.84 10.09 -1.68
N PHE A 131 0.65 9.22 -0.72
CA PHE A 131 -0.65 8.76 -0.24
C PHE A 131 -0.84 9.19 1.22
N ASP A 132 -2.07 9.17 1.72
CA ASP A 132 -2.35 9.63 3.08
C ASP A 132 -2.04 8.56 4.13
N LEU A 133 -1.31 8.93 5.20
CA LEU A 133 -0.89 7.97 6.23
C LEU A 133 -2.05 7.29 6.94
N GLU A 134 -3.04 8.04 7.42
CA GLU A 134 -4.17 7.49 8.16
C GLU A 134 -4.99 6.56 7.27
N THR A 135 -5.29 7.02 6.07
CA THR A 135 -6.01 6.24 5.05
C THR A 135 -5.26 4.94 4.71
N TRP A 136 -3.94 5.03 4.51
CA TRP A 136 -3.07 3.89 4.27
C TRP A 136 -3.11 2.86 5.40
N LEU A 137 -3.04 3.29 6.66
CA LEU A 137 -3.09 2.39 7.81
C LEU A 137 -4.48 1.76 8.00
N ASN A 138 -5.55 2.53 7.80
CA ASN A 138 -6.93 2.06 7.95
C ASN A 138 -7.31 1.00 6.91
N THR A 139 -6.67 0.99 5.74
CA THR A 139 -6.85 -0.07 4.74
C THR A 139 -6.09 -1.36 5.09
N ARG A 140 -5.18 -1.34 6.08
CA ARG A 140 -4.38 -2.51 6.52
C ARG A 140 -5.07 -3.26 7.65
N LEU A 141 -6.30 -3.68 7.38
CA LEU A 141 -7.12 -4.43 8.32
C LEU A 141 -6.41 -5.72 8.77
N GLY A 142 -6.43 -5.92 10.08
CA GLY A 142 -5.88 -7.10 10.75
C GLY A 142 -6.47 -8.41 10.21
N LYS A 143 -5.77 -9.52 10.45
CA LYS A 143 -6.34 -10.82 10.09
C LYS A 143 -7.61 -11.06 10.91
N LYS A 144 -8.59 -11.71 10.29
CA LYS A 144 -9.75 -12.23 11.00
C LYS A 144 -9.28 -13.38 11.90
N SER A 145 -8.92 -13.06 13.14
CA SER A 145 -8.59 -14.07 14.14
C SER A 145 -9.89 -14.67 14.70
N VAL A 146 -9.85 -15.96 15.02
CA VAL A 146 -10.91 -16.58 15.81
C VAL A 146 -10.70 -16.12 17.25
N CYS A 147 -11.47 -15.14 17.72
CA CYS A 147 -11.45 -14.84 19.15
C CYS A 147 -12.05 -16.02 19.92
N ILE A 148 -11.24 -16.67 20.75
CA ILE A 148 -11.70 -17.69 21.71
C ILE A 148 -12.25 -17.01 22.98
N CYS A 149 -12.10 -15.70 23.09
CA CYS A 149 -12.71 -14.89 24.13
C CYS A 149 -14.25 -14.84 23.99
N SER A 150 -14.96 -14.77 25.11
CA SER A 150 -16.44 -14.70 25.13
C SER A 150 -17.05 -13.44 24.48
N ASN A 151 -16.24 -12.44 24.11
CA ASN A 151 -16.68 -11.24 23.40
C ASN A 151 -16.37 -11.35 21.90
N LYS A 152 -17.31 -11.91 21.15
CA LYS A 152 -17.26 -11.97 19.69
C LYS A 152 -17.49 -10.57 19.11
N GLY A 153 -16.49 -10.03 18.40
CA GLY A 153 -16.64 -8.81 17.59
C GLY A 153 -15.53 -7.78 17.81
N ASP A 154 -15.21 -7.45 19.07
CA ASP A 154 -14.39 -6.28 19.41
C ASP A 154 -13.25 -6.53 20.42
N CYS A 155 -12.79 -7.77 20.50
CA CYS A 155 -11.71 -8.12 21.42
C CYS A 155 -10.39 -7.44 21.05
N GLN A 156 -9.98 -6.47 21.87
CA GLN A 156 -8.69 -5.78 21.71
C GLN A 156 -7.49 -6.69 22.00
N ARG A 157 -7.68 -7.85 22.64
CA ARG A 157 -6.59 -8.79 22.97
C ARG A 157 -6.25 -9.77 21.85
N CYS A 158 -7.15 -10.00 20.91
CA CYS A 158 -6.97 -11.01 19.86
C CYS A 158 -6.79 -10.39 18.48
N LYS A 159 -6.38 -9.12 18.39
CA LYS A 159 -6.14 -8.46 17.11
C LYS A 159 -4.80 -8.89 16.53
N GLU A 160 -4.85 -9.69 15.48
CA GLU A 160 -3.66 -10.00 14.67
C GLU A 160 -3.41 -8.89 13.65
N PRO A 161 -2.15 -8.48 13.44
CA PRO A 161 -1.80 -7.54 12.38
C PRO A 161 -2.09 -8.12 11.00
N SER A 162 -2.19 -7.24 10.00
CA SER A 162 -2.39 -7.63 8.61
C SER A 162 -1.19 -8.43 8.07
N PHE A 163 -1.39 -9.19 6.99
CA PHE A 163 -0.30 -9.88 6.33
C PHE A 163 0.73 -8.89 5.76
N VAL A 164 2.01 -9.22 5.90
CA VAL A 164 3.13 -8.39 5.39
C VAL A 164 3.00 -8.10 3.90
N ASP A 165 2.49 -9.04 3.11
CA ASP A 165 2.27 -8.88 1.65
C ASP A 165 1.31 -7.72 1.30
N LYS A 166 0.50 -7.25 2.24
CA LYS A 166 -0.41 -6.10 2.05
C LYS A 166 0.27 -4.74 2.20
N TRP A 167 1.55 -4.70 2.56
CA TRP A 167 2.32 -3.48 2.83
C TRP A 167 3.17 -3.04 1.62
N ARG A 168 2.55 -3.03 0.44
CA ARG A 168 3.17 -2.60 -0.82
C ARG A 168 2.62 -1.26 -1.28
N CYS A 169 3.51 -0.34 -1.65
CA CYS A 169 3.16 1.00 -2.10
C CYS A 169 2.05 0.93 -3.16
N PRO A 170 0.95 1.69 -3.01
CA PRO A 170 -0.17 1.61 -3.94
C PRO A 170 0.14 2.24 -5.30
N LEU A 171 1.28 2.90 -5.44
CA LEU A 171 1.71 3.61 -6.65
C LEU A 171 2.80 2.86 -7.42
N CYS A 172 3.65 2.08 -6.74
CA CYS A 172 4.79 1.40 -7.39
C CYS A 172 5.10 -0.01 -6.88
N ASP A 173 4.26 -0.59 -6.02
CA ASP A 173 4.46 -1.90 -5.40
C ASP A 173 5.73 -2.08 -4.54
N GLY A 174 6.50 -1.00 -4.31
CA GLY A 174 7.66 -0.96 -3.42
C GLY A 174 7.31 -1.12 -1.94
N ASP A 175 8.33 -1.15 -1.06
CA ASP A 175 8.12 -1.36 0.38
C ASP A 175 7.42 -0.17 1.06
N ALA A 176 6.22 -0.40 1.59
CA ALA A 176 5.43 0.59 2.32
C ALA A 176 5.07 0.11 3.74
N ARG A 177 5.92 -0.73 4.35
CA ARG A 177 5.81 -1.11 5.76
C ARG A 177 6.00 0.11 6.67
N PRO A 178 5.45 0.11 7.90
CA PRO A 178 5.50 1.29 8.77
C PRO A 178 6.88 1.93 8.96
N TYR A 179 7.94 1.12 9.00
CA TYR A 179 9.33 1.59 9.16
C TYR A 179 10.00 2.02 7.85
N SER A 180 9.42 1.72 6.70
CA SER A 180 9.88 2.21 5.40
C SER A 180 9.14 3.47 4.95
N LEU A 181 8.03 3.82 5.60
CA LEU A 181 7.28 5.04 5.31
C LEU A 181 8.05 6.28 5.78
N CYS A 182 7.98 7.31 4.95
CA CYS A 182 8.47 8.64 5.26
C CYS A 182 7.43 9.69 4.82
N ILE A 183 7.31 10.74 5.61
CA ILE A 183 6.55 11.94 5.35
C ILE A 183 7.38 12.80 4.40
N ASP A 184 6.81 13.15 3.25
CA ASP A 184 7.47 14.04 2.31
C ASP A 184 7.30 15.49 2.78
N GLY A 185 8.39 16.11 3.24
CA GLY A 185 8.36 17.46 3.79
C GLY A 185 7.93 18.52 2.78
N PHE A 186 8.30 18.37 1.50
CA PHE A 186 7.91 19.32 0.45
C PHE A 186 6.41 19.25 0.20
N LEU A 187 5.85 18.04 0.06
CA LEU A 187 4.41 17.89 -0.14
C LEU A 187 3.60 18.24 1.10
N ALA A 188 4.18 18.12 2.31
CA ALA A 188 3.57 18.62 3.53
C ALA A 188 3.45 20.16 3.51
N GLU A 189 4.52 20.87 3.11
CA GLU A 189 4.51 22.34 2.92
C GLU A 189 3.47 22.76 1.87
N VAL A 190 3.47 22.11 0.71
CA VAL A 190 2.49 22.35 -0.38
C VAL A 190 1.07 22.24 0.17
N ARG A 191 0.76 21.14 0.87
CA ARG A 191 -0.57 20.91 1.45
C ARG A 191 -0.95 21.97 2.46
N GLU A 192 -0.03 22.41 3.31
CA GLU A 192 -0.29 23.49 4.28
C GLU A 192 -0.60 24.82 3.58
N MET A 193 0.17 25.17 2.54
CA MET A 193 -0.05 26.37 1.74
C MET A 193 -1.39 26.32 1.00
N LEU A 194 -1.76 25.17 0.42
CA LEU A 194 -3.07 24.97 -0.21
C LEU A 194 -4.21 25.10 0.82
N GLN A 195 -4.02 24.58 2.04
CA GLN A 195 -5.01 24.73 3.11
C GLN A 195 -5.22 26.21 3.45
N LYS A 196 -4.13 26.96 3.67
CA LYS A 196 -4.20 28.42 3.97
C LYS A 196 -4.89 29.19 2.86
N GLY A 197 -4.71 28.77 1.61
CA GLY A 197 -5.36 29.37 0.44
C GLY A 197 -6.76 28.85 0.13
N ASN A 198 -7.33 27.95 0.95
CA ASN A 198 -8.60 27.26 0.69
C ASN A 198 -8.66 26.54 -0.68
N LYS A 199 -7.53 25.94 -1.09
CA LYS A 199 -7.34 25.26 -2.39
C LYS A 199 -7.14 23.74 -2.24
N LEU A 200 -7.74 23.13 -1.21
CA LEU A 200 -7.61 21.67 -0.98
C LEU A 200 -8.26 20.80 -2.07
N ARG A 201 -9.05 21.38 -2.99
CA ARG A 201 -9.58 20.67 -4.17
C ARG A 201 -8.53 20.50 -5.29
N THR A 202 -7.37 21.16 -5.21
CA THR A 202 -6.30 21.02 -6.19
C THR A 202 -5.82 19.58 -6.28
N LYS A 203 -5.93 18.96 -7.47
CA LYS A 203 -5.50 17.58 -7.72
C LYS A 203 -4.03 17.46 -8.10
N SER A 204 -3.41 18.50 -8.65
CA SER A 204 -2.02 18.45 -9.08
C SER A 204 -1.36 19.82 -9.00
N ILE A 205 -0.04 19.83 -8.88
CA ILE A 205 0.78 21.04 -8.95
C ILE A 205 1.79 20.90 -10.08
N LEU A 206 2.25 22.05 -10.58
CA LEU A 206 3.38 22.19 -11.48
C LEU A 206 4.54 22.76 -10.69
N VAL A 207 5.69 22.09 -10.70
CA VAL A 207 6.91 22.49 -9.97
C VAL A 207 8.00 22.84 -10.97
N SER A 208 8.54 24.05 -10.83
CA SER A 208 9.59 24.60 -11.70
C SER A 208 10.99 24.23 -11.19
N ALA A 209 12.02 24.40 -12.03
CA ALA A 209 13.41 24.03 -11.70
C ALA A 209 14.04 24.86 -10.57
N ASP A 210 13.48 26.05 -10.30
CA ASP A 210 13.85 26.90 -9.15
C ASP A 210 13.22 26.42 -7.82
N GLY A 211 12.39 25.38 -7.87
CA GLY A 211 11.68 24.83 -6.71
C GLY A 211 10.37 25.55 -6.38
N SER A 212 10.00 26.59 -7.13
CA SER A 212 8.68 27.20 -7.03
C SER A 212 7.61 26.25 -7.59
N TRP A 213 6.38 26.39 -7.10
CA TRP A 213 5.28 25.56 -7.56
C TRP A 213 3.97 26.35 -7.65
N ARG A 214 3.06 25.88 -8.50
CA ARG A 214 1.71 26.42 -8.62
C ARG A 214 0.66 25.31 -8.78
N PRO A 215 -0.58 25.50 -8.34
CA PRO A 215 -1.69 24.61 -8.68
C PRO A 215 -1.81 24.47 -10.20
N LYS A 216 -2.02 23.25 -10.68
CA LYS A 216 -2.40 23.01 -12.08
C LYS A 216 -3.88 23.36 -12.22
N GLU A 217 -4.22 24.23 -13.17
CA GLU A 217 -5.61 24.56 -13.50
C GLU A 217 -6.30 23.29 -14.04
N GLN A 218 -7.45 22.94 -13.47
CA GLN A 218 -8.34 21.95 -14.05
C GLN A 218 -9.27 22.68 -15.01
N ALA A 219 -9.42 22.15 -16.23
CA ALA A 219 -10.59 22.48 -17.03
C ALA A 219 -11.83 22.13 -16.19
N ALA A 220 -12.83 23.01 -16.16
CA ALA A 220 -14.06 22.76 -15.44
C ALA A 220 -14.72 21.51 -16.01
N ASP A 221 -14.62 20.39 -15.30
CA ASP A 221 -15.49 19.24 -15.55
C ASP A 221 -16.87 19.63 -14.99
N ASP A 222 -17.84 19.72 -15.90
CA ASP A 222 -19.27 19.90 -15.61
C ASP A 222 -19.74 18.75 -14.70
N ASP A 223 -19.76 18.98 -13.40
CA ASP A 223 -20.58 18.20 -12.45
C ASP A 223 -22.07 18.57 -12.67
N SER A 224 -22.62 18.21 -13.83
CA SER A 224 -24.07 18.13 -14.04
C SER A 224 -24.55 16.73 -13.64
N ASP A 225 -24.55 16.44 -12.34
CA ASP A 225 -25.38 15.36 -11.80
C ASP A 225 -26.76 15.93 -11.46
N GLY A 226 -27.51 16.20 -12.52
CA GLY A 226 -28.93 16.55 -12.49
C GLY A 226 -29.74 15.41 -13.06
N GLY A 227 -30.05 14.42 -12.23
CA GLY A 227 -30.96 13.32 -12.55
C GLY A 227 -31.98 13.14 -11.43
N SER A 228 -33.12 13.81 -11.56
CA SER A 228 -34.30 13.70 -10.71
C SER A 228 -34.93 12.30 -10.76
N ASP A 229 -35.51 11.92 -9.63
CA ASP A 229 -36.30 10.71 -9.39
C ASP A 229 -37.43 10.47 -10.41
N ASP A 230 -37.68 9.21 -10.77
CA ASP A 230 -39.02 8.67 -11.01
C ASP A 230 -39.02 7.12 -10.91
N ASP A 231 -39.90 6.61 -10.04
CA ASP A 231 -40.15 5.21 -9.74
C ASP A 231 -40.82 4.45 -10.91
N ASN A 232 -40.38 3.22 -11.24
CA ASN A 232 -41.30 2.15 -11.64
C ASN A 232 -40.71 0.73 -11.51
N ASP A 233 -41.60 -0.18 -11.12
CA ASP A 233 -41.48 -1.58 -10.68
C ASP A 233 -41.11 -2.60 -11.79
N GLY A 234 -40.52 -3.73 -11.36
CA GLY A 234 -40.80 -5.03 -11.97
C GLY A 234 -39.73 -5.73 -12.83
N SER A 235 -39.16 -6.80 -12.26
CA SER A 235 -38.69 -8.05 -12.90
C SER A 235 -37.18 -8.25 -13.17
N ALA A 236 -36.72 -9.43 -12.73
CA ALA A 236 -35.35 -9.91 -12.62
C ALA A 236 -34.79 -10.58 -13.92
N PRO A 237 -33.68 -11.33 -13.85
CA PRO A 237 -32.33 -10.86 -14.15
C PRO A 237 -31.80 -11.43 -15.47
N VAL A 238 -31.02 -10.68 -16.23
CA VAL A 238 -30.32 -11.23 -17.40
C VAL A 238 -28.85 -10.86 -17.37
N ALA A 239 -28.03 -11.90 -17.37
CA ALA A 239 -26.59 -11.89 -17.48
C ALA A 239 -26.14 -11.12 -18.73
N SER A 240 -25.22 -10.17 -18.57
CA SER A 240 -24.55 -9.53 -19.70
C SER A 240 -23.09 -9.92 -19.74
N THR A 241 -22.82 -10.81 -20.69
CA THR A 241 -21.55 -11.10 -21.35
C THR A 241 -20.72 -9.84 -21.59
N ARG A 242 -19.51 -9.78 -21.05
CA ARG A 242 -18.46 -8.89 -21.54
C ARG A 242 -17.60 -9.63 -22.56
N SER A 243 -17.72 -9.21 -23.81
CA SER A 243 -16.79 -9.54 -24.88
C SER A 243 -15.43 -8.90 -24.59
N SER A 244 -14.38 -9.72 -24.58
CA SER A 244 -13.00 -9.27 -24.67
C SER A 244 -12.31 -10.13 -25.73
N THR A 245 -12.10 -9.53 -26.90
CA THR A 245 -11.23 -10.04 -27.96
C THR A 245 -9.79 -10.12 -27.45
N ARG A 246 -9.23 -11.35 -27.42
CA ARG A 246 -7.82 -11.62 -27.11
C ARG A 246 -7.12 -12.11 -28.39
N PRO A 247 -5.91 -11.63 -28.72
CA PRO A 247 -5.19 -12.12 -29.89
C PRO A 247 -4.77 -13.59 -29.71
N ALA A 248 -4.82 -14.35 -30.81
CA ALA A 248 -4.46 -15.77 -30.85
C ALA A 248 -2.97 -16.00 -30.53
N GLN A 249 -2.68 -16.96 -29.65
CA GLN A 249 -1.33 -17.51 -29.46
C GLN A 249 -1.15 -18.74 -30.35
N PRO A 250 0.04 -18.95 -30.94
CA PRO A 250 0.33 -20.14 -31.75
C PRO A 250 0.43 -21.42 -30.88
N PRO A 251 0.20 -22.61 -31.48
CA PRO A 251 0.13 -23.87 -30.76
C PRO A 251 1.49 -24.25 -30.14
N ARG A 252 1.45 -24.79 -28.92
CA ARG A 252 2.61 -25.34 -28.21
C ARG A 252 2.75 -26.83 -28.53
N GLU A 253 3.89 -27.23 -29.05
CA GLU A 253 4.27 -28.63 -29.21
C GLU A 253 4.48 -29.28 -27.83
N VAL A 254 3.88 -30.46 -27.65
CA VAL A 254 4.08 -31.32 -26.49
C VAL A 254 5.14 -32.35 -26.87
N ILE A 255 6.30 -32.31 -26.21
CA ILE A 255 7.32 -33.34 -26.31
C ILE A 255 7.09 -34.30 -25.14
N GLU A 256 6.64 -35.52 -25.44
CA GLU A 256 6.68 -36.63 -24.50
C GLU A 256 8.10 -37.19 -24.47
N LEU A 257 8.66 -37.36 -23.26
CA LEU A 257 9.92 -38.05 -23.05
C LEU A 257 9.60 -39.35 -22.32
N ASP A 258 10.04 -40.46 -22.91
CA ASP A 258 9.98 -41.82 -22.36
C ASP A 258 10.71 -41.94 -21.00
#